data_AF-A0A1Q3C7Q7-F1
#
_entry.id   AF-A0A1Q3C7Q7-F1
#
_cell.length_a   1.000
_cell.length_b   1.000
_cell.length_c   1.000
_cell.angle_alpha   90.00
_cell.angle_beta   90.00
_cell.angle_gamma   90.00
#
_symmetry.space_group_name_H-M   'P 1'
#
loop_
_entity.id
_entity.type
_entity.pdbx_description
1 polymer ?
#
loop_
_entity_poly.entity_id
_entity_poly.type
_entity_poly.pdbx_seq_one_letter_code
_entity_poly.pdbx_strand_id
1 'polypeptide(L)'
;YKYFDYIQAWHHAFLFQNIEDKRSWFFCFDKTFNLKQIIPYWFMDWWTTFYGPNQDILPPSIEEALYTFTNNTEDIPFYPIMASFFIHCKLSWIMYWDYIIKEAPSQLPTLHRQSWTKLWNKY
;
A
#
# COMPACT_ATOMS: atom_id res chain seq x y z
N TYR A 1 -25.10 1.64 6.31
CA TYR A 1 -23.84 2.20 5.78
C TYR A 1 -23.88 2.19 4.26
N LYS A 2 -23.58 3.32 3.64
CA LYS A 2 -23.44 3.52 2.20
C LYS A 2 -21.99 3.31 1.77
N TYR A 3 -21.78 3.14 0.46
CA TYR A 3 -20.44 2.97 -0.12
C TYR A 3 -19.44 4.05 0.33
N PHE A 4 -19.84 5.32 0.34
CA PHE A 4 -18.99 6.43 0.79
C PHE A 4 -18.62 6.37 2.28
N ASP A 5 -19.46 5.75 3.11
CA ASP A 5 -19.15 5.56 4.53
C ASP A 5 -17.97 4.59 4.69
N TYR A 6 -17.87 3.57 3.84
CA TYR A 6 -16.75 2.63 3.84
C TYR A 6 -15.45 3.27 3.35
N ILE A 7 -15.51 4.09 2.30
CA ILE A 7 -14.34 4.83 1.81
C ILE A 7 -13.80 5.74 2.92
N GLN A 8 -14.68 6.50 3.56
CA GLN A 8 -14.29 7.36 4.67
C GLN A 8 -13.74 6.55 5.84
N ALA A 9 -14.42 5.48 6.27
CA ALA A 9 -13.93 4.63 7.35
C ALA A 9 -12.53 4.06 7.05
N TRP A 10 -12.29 3.63 5.80
CA TRP A 10 -10.97 3.17 5.36
C TRP A 10 -9.90 4.24 5.50
N HIS A 11 -10.13 5.45 4.96
CA HIS A 11 -9.15 6.53 5.08
C HIS A 11 -8.87 6.91 6.54
N HIS A 12 -9.91 7.02 7.37
CA HIS A 12 -9.75 7.40 8.78
C HIS A 12 -9.07 6.32 9.62
N ALA A 13 -9.26 5.03 9.30
CA ALA A 13 -8.62 3.93 10.03
C ALA A 13 -7.08 4.08 10.06
N PHE A 14 -6.48 4.46 8.93
CA PHE A 14 -5.02 4.61 8.82
C PHE A 14 -4.49 5.96 9.32
N LEU A 15 -5.38 6.91 9.64
CA LEU A 15 -5.05 8.21 10.23
C LEU A 15 -5.21 8.21 11.76
N PHE A 16 -5.67 7.10 12.35
CA PHE A 16 -5.93 7.04 13.79
C PHE A 16 -4.63 7.10 14.62
N GLN A 17 -4.52 8.13 15.45
CA GLN A 17 -3.39 8.37 16.34
C GLN A 17 -3.57 7.62 17.68
N ASN A 18 -2.55 6.86 18.10
CA ASN A 18 -2.42 6.39 19.49
C ASN A 18 -1.59 7.38 20.30
N ILE A 19 -1.57 7.18 21.63
CA ILE A 19 -0.74 7.93 22.57
C ILE A 19 0.75 7.93 22.18
N GLU A 20 1.21 6.92 21.44
CA GLU A 20 2.60 6.77 20.99
C GLU A 20 2.87 7.29 19.56
N ASP A 21 1.84 7.77 18.84
CA ASP A 21 1.88 8.22 17.44
C ASP A 21 2.56 7.26 16.42
N LYS A 22 2.71 5.98 16.80
CA LYS A 22 3.34 4.93 16.00
C LYS A 22 2.35 3.84 15.65
N ARG A 23 2.19 3.57 14.35
CA ARG A 23 1.26 2.54 13.86
C ARG A 23 1.87 1.67 12.77
N SER A 24 1.73 0.37 12.96
CA SER A 24 2.00 -0.66 11.94
C SER A 24 0.68 -1.32 11.55
N TRP A 25 0.47 -1.45 10.25
CA TRP A 25 -0.68 -2.11 9.65
C TRP A 25 -0.21 -3.33 8.87
N PHE A 26 -0.89 -4.45 9.05
CA PHE A 26 -0.66 -5.66 8.29
C PHE A 26 -1.74 -5.79 7.21
N PHE A 27 -1.32 -5.84 5.96
CA PHE A 27 -2.21 -6.03 4.82
C PHE A 27 -2.03 -7.41 4.23
N CYS A 28 -3.14 -8.10 4.00
CA CYS A 28 -3.21 -9.34 3.28
C CYS A 28 -4.47 -9.38 2.42
N PHE A 29 -4.36 -9.92 1.22
CA PHE A 29 -5.53 -10.20 0.39
C PHE A 29 -6.19 -11.51 0.81
N ASP A 30 -7.52 -11.54 0.75
CA ASP A 30 -8.29 -12.77 1.00
C ASP A 30 -7.86 -13.85 0.01
N LYS A 31 -7.57 -15.05 0.53
CA LYS A 31 -7.17 -16.21 -0.28
C LYS A 31 -8.26 -16.65 -1.24
N THR A 32 -9.52 -16.32 -0.98
CA THR A 32 -10.67 -16.65 -1.81
C THR A 32 -11.05 -15.53 -2.78
N PHE A 33 -10.32 -14.41 -2.76
CA PHE A 33 -10.61 -13.26 -3.62
C PHE A 33 -10.59 -13.65 -5.11
N ASN A 34 -11.66 -13.28 -5.81
CA ASN A 34 -11.80 -13.54 -7.24
C ASN A 34 -11.11 -12.44 -8.03
N LEU A 35 -10.00 -12.79 -8.71
CA LEU A 35 -9.20 -11.88 -9.53
C LEU A 35 -9.97 -11.22 -10.69
N LYS A 36 -11.14 -11.76 -11.08
CA LYS A 36 -12.02 -11.17 -12.10
C LYS A 36 -12.92 -10.06 -11.56
N GLN A 37 -12.96 -9.85 -10.24
CA GLN A 37 -13.73 -8.76 -9.66
C GLN A 37 -13.06 -7.42 -9.94
N ILE A 38 -13.88 -6.42 -10.22
CA ILE A 38 -13.42 -5.05 -10.43
C ILE A 38 -12.96 -4.49 -9.09
N ILE A 39 -11.73 -4.00 -9.05
CA ILE A 39 -11.18 -3.35 -7.88
C ILE A 39 -11.65 -1.89 -7.88
N PRO A 40 -12.11 -1.37 -6.74
CA PRO A 40 -12.56 0.02 -6.68
C PRO A 40 -11.44 1.01 -7.00
N TYR A 41 -11.73 2.02 -7.82
CA TYR A 41 -10.75 3.05 -8.19
C TYR A 41 -10.15 3.79 -7.00
N TRP A 42 -10.94 4.07 -5.95
CA TRP A 42 -10.42 4.72 -4.73
C TRP A 42 -9.37 3.86 -4.02
N PHE A 43 -9.43 2.53 -4.14
CA PHE A 43 -8.42 1.64 -3.55
C PHE A 43 -7.12 1.73 -4.35
N MET A 44 -7.20 1.80 -5.69
CA MET A 44 -6.02 2.01 -6.53
C MET A 44 -5.39 3.38 -6.33
N ASP A 45 -6.20 4.42 -6.15
CA ASP A 45 -5.72 5.74 -5.77
C ASP A 45 -5.03 5.72 -4.39
N TRP A 46 -5.66 5.07 -3.40
CA TRP A 46 -5.07 4.88 -2.08
C TRP A 46 -3.72 4.14 -2.12
N TRP A 47 -3.63 3.08 -2.94
CA TRP A 47 -2.41 2.32 -3.15
C TRP A 47 -1.30 3.19 -3.74
N THR A 48 -1.61 3.92 -4.82
CA THR A 48 -0.61 4.70 -5.56
C THR A 48 -0.15 5.93 -4.78
N THR A 49 -1.07 6.60 -4.09
CA THR A 49 -0.82 7.92 -3.50
C THR A 49 -0.25 7.84 -2.08
N PHE A 50 -0.58 6.79 -1.31
CA PHE A 50 -0.30 6.81 0.14
C PHE A 50 0.48 5.62 0.67
N TYR A 51 0.07 4.38 0.38
CA TYR A 51 0.50 3.23 1.20
C TYR A 51 0.78 1.93 0.44
N GLY A 52 0.82 1.97 -0.88
CA GLY A 52 1.28 0.85 -1.69
C GLY A 52 2.75 0.53 -1.40
N PRO A 53 3.12 -0.76 -1.34
CA PRO A 53 4.52 -1.18 -1.28
C PRO A 53 5.29 -0.75 -2.53
N ASN A 54 6.53 -0.30 -2.32
CA ASN A 54 7.47 0.01 -3.40
C ASN A 54 8.11 -1.29 -3.95
N GLN A 55 8.62 -1.26 -5.18
CA GLN A 55 9.36 -2.39 -5.75
C GLN A 55 10.62 -2.74 -4.92
N ASP A 56 11.25 -1.76 -4.29
CA ASP A 56 12.46 -1.94 -3.47
C ASP A 56 12.31 -2.93 -2.29
N ILE A 57 11.06 -3.22 -1.87
CA ILE A 57 10.82 -4.17 -0.78
C ILE A 57 10.78 -5.62 -1.25
N LEU A 58 10.81 -5.87 -2.56
CA LEU A 58 10.74 -7.20 -3.14
C LEU A 58 12.12 -7.87 -3.12
N PRO A 59 12.23 -9.13 -2.66
CA PRO A 59 13.44 -9.90 -2.84
C PRO A 59 13.64 -10.25 -4.34
N PRO A 60 14.88 -10.52 -4.78
CA PRO A 60 15.19 -10.75 -6.19
C PRO A 60 14.31 -11.82 -6.87
N SER A 61 13.99 -12.91 -6.17
CA SER A 61 13.12 -13.98 -6.72
C SER A 61 11.70 -13.52 -7.01
N ILE A 62 11.15 -12.59 -6.23
CA ILE A 62 9.81 -12.04 -6.44
C ILE A 62 9.85 -10.93 -7.50
N GLU A 63 10.96 -10.20 -7.60
CA GLU A 63 11.18 -9.22 -8.66
C GLU A 63 11.26 -9.88 -10.04
N GLU A 64 11.93 -11.02 -10.18
CA GLU A 64 11.92 -11.82 -11.41
C GLU A 64 10.51 -12.30 -11.78
N ALA A 65 9.71 -12.69 -10.77
CA ALA A 65 8.31 -13.06 -10.96
C ALA A 65 7.46 -11.86 -11.39
N LEU A 66 7.71 -10.67 -10.84
CA LEU A 66 7.06 -9.42 -11.26
C LEU A 66 7.39 -9.07 -12.71
N TYR A 67 8.65 -9.21 -13.13
CA TYR A 67 9.06 -8.98 -14.50
C TYR A 67 8.35 -9.94 -15.47
N THR A 68 8.32 -11.22 -15.11
CA THR A 68 7.59 -12.24 -15.87
C THR A 68 6.09 -11.91 -15.95
N PHE A 69 5.48 -11.54 -14.82
CA PHE A 69 4.07 -11.16 -14.75
C PHE A 69 3.77 -9.95 -15.66
N THR A 70 4.61 -8.92 -15.61
CA THR A 70 4.46 -7.70 -16.40
C THR A 70 4.53 -8.00 -17.90
N ASN A 71 5.46 -8.85 -18.34
CA ASN A 71 5.59 -9.22 -19.76
C ASN A 71 4.42 -10.06 -20.30
N ASN A 72 3.68 -10.73 -19.41
CA ASN A 72 2.57 -11.61 -19.79
C ASN A 72 1.19 -11.01 -19.47
N THR A 73 1.14 -9.77 -18.96
CA THR A 73 -0.10 -9.10 -18.58
C THR A 73 -0.26 -7.86 -19.44
N GLU A 74 -1.43 -7.68 -20.04
CA GLU A 74 -1.75 -6.45 -20.75
C GLU A 74 -1.78 -5.28 -19.76
N ASP A 75 -1.22 -4.14 -20.16
CA ASP A 75 -1.25 -2.93 -19.35
C ASP A 75 -2.69 -2.43 -19.23
N ILE A 76 -3.25 -2.51 -18.02
CA ILE A 76 -4.62 -2.06 -17.75
C ILE A 76 -4.52 -0.59 -17.33
N PRO A 77 -5.10 0.35 -18.10
CA PRO A 77 -5.09 1.75 -17.75
C PRO A 77 -5.61 1.96 -16.32
N PHE A 78 -4.91 2.78 -15.54
CA PHE A 78 -5.25 3.13 -14.15
C PHE A 78 -5.07 2.02 -13.10
N TYR A 79 -4.52 0.86 -13.46
CA TYR A 79 -4.18 -0.20 -12.53
C TYR A 79 -2.66 -0.35 -12.44
N PRO A 80 -2.03 0.13 -11.35
CA PRO A 80 -0.60 -0.07 -11.17
C PRO A 80 -0.25 -1.56 -11.28
N ILE A 81 0.70 -1.91 -12.13
CA ILE A 81 1.12 -3.32 -12.33
C ILE A 81 1.52 -3.99 -11.02
N MET A 82 2.13 -3.23 -10.10
CA MET A 82 2.47 -3.66 -8.75
C MET A 82 1.23 -4.05 -7.94
N ALA A 83 0.14 -3.27 -7.99
CA ALA A 83 -1.09 -3.61 -7.28
C ALA A 83 -1.69 -4.91 -7.84
N SER A 84 -1.74 -5.03 -9.17
CA SER A 84 -2.22 -6.23 -9.86
C SER A 84 -1.41 -7.47 -9.49
N PHE A 85 -0.08 -7.36 -9.45
CA PHE A 85 0.81 -8.44 -9.05
C PHE A 85 0.62 -8.85 -7.58
N PHE A 86 0.56 -7.89 -6.67
CA PHE A 86 0.34 -8.16 -5.24
C PHE A 86 -1.01 -8.86 -4.99
N ILE A 87 -2.04 -8.50 -5.74
CA ILE A 87 -3.36 -9.11 -5.65
C ILE A 87 -3.35 -10.52 -6.28
N HIS A 88 -2.71 -10.67 -7.44
CA HIS A 88 -2.58 -11.94 -8.13
C HIS A 88 -1.82 -12.97 -7.29
N CYS A 89 -0.66 -12.59 -6.76
CA CYS A 89 0.19 -13.43 -5.93
C CYS A 89 -0.24 -13.46 -4.46
N LYS A 90 -1.27 -12.67 -4.09
CA LYS A 90 -1.79 -12.57 -2.72
C LYS A 90 -0.71 -12.25 -1.69
N LEU A 91 0.20 -11.36 -2.09
CA LEU A 91 1.32 -10.95 -1.26
C LEU A 91 0.80 -10.13 -0.08
N SER A 92 1.43 -10.36 1.07
CA SER A 92 1.13 -9.63 2.30
C SER A 92 2.29 -8.70 2.62
N TRP A 93 2.00 -7.54 3.17
CA TRP A 93 3.02 -6.58 3.58
C TRP A 93 2.63 -5.89 4.88
N ILE A 94 3.64 -5.40 5.56
CA ILE A 94 3.49 -4.50 6.70
C ILE A 94 3.78 -3.09 6.22
N MET A 95 2.92 -2.17 6.64
CA MET A 95 3.07 -0.75 6.42
C MET A 95 3.18 -0.07 7.77
N TYR A 96 4.24 0.72 7.97
CA TYR A 96 4.49 1.48 9.18
C TYR A 96 4.57 2.96 8.83
N TRP A 97 4.08 3.83 9.70
CA TRP A 97 4.32 5.26 9.54
C TRP A 97 4.56 5.92 10.90
N ASP A 98 5.33 7.01 10.84
CA ASP A 98 5.72 7.85 11.98
C ASP A 98 5.72 9.32 11.55
N TYR A 99 5.70 10.23 12.51
CA TYR A 99 5.86 11.66 12.25
C TYR A 99 7.30 12.10 12.50
N ILE A 100 7.86 12.83 11.53
CA ILE A 100 9.14 13.49 11.66
C ILE A 100 8.93 15.00 11.57
N ILE A 101 9.63 15.75 12.42
CA ILE A 101 9.68 17.20 12.34
C ILE A 101 10.90 17.53 11.48
N LYS A 102 10.68 18.17 10.32
CA LYS A 102 11.80 18.75 9.56
C LYS A 102 12.00 20.18 10.01
N GLU A 103 13.20 20.42 10.53
CA GLU A 103 13.67 21.75 10.87
C GLU A 103 14.67 22.20 9.79
N ALA A 104 14.45 23.40 9.24
CA ALA A 104 15.40 24.05 8.35
C ALA A 104 15.73 25.44 8.92
N PRO A 105 16.98 25.92 8.82
CA PRO A 105 17.44 27.13 9.51
C PRO A 105 16.64 28.42 9.23
N SER A 106 15.86 28.45 8.14
CA SER A 106 15.10 29.61 7.67
C SER A 106 13.61 29.31 7.40
N GLN A 107 13.08 28.18 7.88
CA GLN A 107 11.67 27.81 7.70
C GLN A 107 11.05 27.31 9.01
N LEU A 108 9.74 27.51 9.16
CA LEU A 108 9.00 26.97 10.31
C LEU A 108 9.09 25.43 10.31
N PRO A 109 9.25 24.80 11.49
CA PRO A 109 9.25 23.35 11.60
C PRO A 109 7.99 22.78 10.98
N THR A 110 8.17 21.85 10.04
CA THR A 110 7.05 21.22 9.34
C THR A 110 6.92 19.77 9.80
N LEU A 111 5.70 19.39 10.19
CA LEU A 111 5.37 18.02 10.51
C LEU A 111 5.21 17.23 9.21
N HIS A 112 6.04 16.20 9.02
CA HIS A 112 5.95 15.30 7.89
C HIS A 112 5.62 13.90 8.37
N ARG A 113 4.78 13.20 7.61
CA ARG A 113 4.58 11.77 7.79
C ARG A 113 5.60 11.02 6.96
N GLN A 114 6.39 10.17 7.61
CA GLN A 114 7.28 9.23 6.95
C GLN A 114 6.67 7.83 7.04
N SER A 115 6.65 7.11 5.92
CA SER A 115 6.14 5.75 5.84
C SER A 115 7.24 4.78 5.42
N TRP A 116 7.12 3.55 5.91
CA TRP A 116 7.96 2.42 5.57
C TRP A 116 7.07 1.25 5.22
N THR A 117 7.52 0.44 4.28
CA THR A 117 6.87 -0.81 3.93
C THR A 117 7.86 -1.96 4.04
N LYS A 118 7.36 -3.12 4.42
CA LYS A 118 8.16 -4.34 4.51
C LYS A 118 7.33 -5.50 4.01
N LEU A 119 7.88 -6.27 3.08
CA LEU A 119 7.22 -7.49 2.61
C LEU A 119 7.09 -8.49 3.76
N TRP A 120 5.90 -9.06 3.93
CA TRP A 120 5.67 -10.06 4.96
C TRP A 120 5.79 -11.46 4.35
N ASN A 121 7.02 -11.97 4.36
CA ASN A 121 7.31 -13.34 3.96
C ASN A 121 7.24 -14.25 5.20
N LYS A 122 6.05 -14.81 5.45
CA LYS A 122 5.91 -16.07 6.22
C LYS A 122 5.75 -17.22 5.23
N TYR A 123 6.76 -17.41 4.39
CA TYR A 123 6.97 -18.63 3.61
C TYR A 123 8.45 -19.00 3.72
#